data_AF-A0A7S2RTP7-F1
#
_entry.id   AF-A0A7S2RTP7-F1
#
_cell.length_a   1.000
_cell.length_b   1.000
_cell.length_c   1.000
_cell.angle_alpha   90.00
_cell.angle_beta   90.00
_cell.angle_gamma   90.00
#
_symmetry.space_group_name_H-M   'P 1'
#
loop_
_entity.id
_entity.type
_entity.pdbx_description
1 polymer ?
#
loop_
_entity_poly.entity_id
_entity_poly.type
_entity_poly.pdbx_seq_one_letter_code
_entity_poly.pdbx_strand_id
1 'polypeptide(L)'
;FIGSVYREVKQCLVDMEAMFALKDAKKEQDLQLPSSSSSTNNNNQLISYDPKLHGSDIQFSNVHFQYPSSRVILDNLTFTVPQGKTVALVGASGCGKSTTLRL
;
A
#
# COMPACT_ATOMS: atom_id res chain seq x y z
N PHE A 1 -0.03 0.69 49.34
CA PHE A 1 1.07 1.48 48.74
C PHE A 1 1.99 0.64 47.84
N ILE A 2 2.53 -0.51 48.28
CA ILE A 2 3.43 -1.33 47.42
C ILE A 2 2.69 -2.14 46.34
N GLY A 3 1.45 -2.56 46.59
CA GLY A 3 0.66 -3.34 45.62
C GLY A 3 0.24 -2.57 44.37
N SER A 4 0.10 -1.23 44.45
CA SER A 4 -0.16 -0.39 43.27
C SER A 4 1.08 -0.29 42.38
N VAL A 5 2.26 -0.08 42.99
CA VAL A 5 3.55 -0.03 42.27
C VAL A 5 3.85 -1.37 41.60
N TYR A 6 3.57 -2.50 42.26
CA TYR A 6 3.76 -3.82 41.64
C TYR A 6 2.88 -4.02 40.39
N ARG A 7 1.61 -3.59 40.46
CA ARG A 7 0.70 -3.66 39.31
C ARG A 7 1.10 -2.69 38.21
N GLU A 8 1.57 -1.50 38.57
CA GLU A 8 2.07 -0.49 37.63
C GLU A 8 3.30 -0.97 36.88
N VAL A 9 4.31 -1.50 37.58
CA VAL A 9 5.51 -2.08 36.95
C VAL A 9 5.15 -3.27 36.08
N LYS A 10 4.25 -4.16 36.54
CA LYS A 10 3.78 -5.29 35.73
C LYS A 10 3.04 -4.82 34.46
N GLN A 11 2.25 -3.75 34.55
CA GLN A 11 1.55 -3.18 33.41
C GLN A 11 2.52 -2.52 32.42
N CYS A 12 3.51 -1.75 32.89
CA CYS A 12 4.54 -1.15 32.05
C CYS A 12 5.31 -2.20 31.24
N LEU A 13 5.56 -3.38 31.82
CA LEU A 13 6.22 -4.48 31.11
C LEU A 13 5.33 -5.08 30.01
N VAL A 14 4.04 -5.28 30.27
CA VAL A 14 3.07 -5.77 29.27
C VAL A 14 2.90 -4.77 28.13
N ASP A 15 2.82 -3.48 28.44
CA ASP A 15 2.66 -2.43 27.45
C ASP A 15 3.91 -2.31 26.54
N MET A 16 5.10 -2.46 27.13
CA MET A 16 6.37 -2.48 26.39
C MET A 16 6.48 -3.71 25.48
N GLU A 17 6.06 -4.88 25.95
CA GLU A 17 6.00 -6.10 25.16
C GLU A 17 5.07 -5.93 23.94
N ALA A 18 3.89 -5.33 24.13
CA ALA A 18 2.98 -5.03 23.03
C ALA A 18 3.59 -4.05 22.00
N MET A 19 4.32 -3.03 22.46
CA MET A 19 4.99 -2.06 21.58
C MET A 19 6.12 -2.71 20.77
N PHE A 20 6.93 -3.56 21.40
CA PHE A 20 7.97 -4.30 20.69
C PHE A 20 7.39 -5.35 19.75
N ALA A 21 6.31 -6.03 20.12
CA ALA A 21 5.61 -6.96 19.25
C ALA A 21 5.14 -6.28 17.95
N LEU A 22 4.72 -5.01 17.98
CA LEU A 22 4.37 -4.26 16.75
C LEU A 22 5.59 -3.93 15.87
N LYS A 23 6.75 -3.70 16.48
CA LYS A 23 8.00 -3.48 15.76
C LYS A 23 8.45 -4.78 15.07
N ASP A 24 8.26 -5.91 15.73
CA ASP A 24 8.62 -7.23 15.19
C ASP A 24 7.59 -7.75 14.17
N ALA A 25 6.31 -7.41 14.35
CA ALA A 25 5.22 -7.78 13.43
C ALA A 25 5.16 -6.96 12.13
N LYS A 26 5.86 -5.82 12.03
CA LYS A 26 5.87 -4.95 10.84
C LYS A 26 7.12 -5.09 9.99
N LYS A 27 7.43 -6.33 9.60
CA LYS A 27 8.41 -6.63 8.54
C LYS A 27 7.78 -7.12 7.22
N GLU A 28 6.47 -6.90 7.03
CA GLU A 28 5.73 -7.34 5.82
C GLU A 28 5.07 -6.20 5.03
N GLN A 29 5.52 -4.96 5.22
CA GLN A 29 5.42 -3.98 4.15
C GLN A 29 6.84 -3.73 3.64
N ASP A 30 7.37 -4.73 2.95
CA ASP A 30 8.27 -4.47 1.84
C ASP A 30 7.49 -3.53 0.89
N LEU A 31 7.67 -2.23 1.10
CA LEU A 31 7.96 -1.38 -0.04
C LEU A 31 9.11 -2.11 -0.74
N GLN A 32 8.79 -2.81 -1.83
CA GLN A 32 9.80 -3.26 -2.78
C GLN A 32 10.48 -2.00 -3.32
N LEU A 33 11.48 -1.49 -2.60
CA LEU A 33 12.61 -0.82 -3.21
C LEU A 33 13.56 -1.95 -3.62
N PRO A 34 13.64 -2.30 -4.92
CA PRO A 34 14.46 -3.39 -5.40
C PRO A 34 15.93 -3.08 -5.14
N SER A 35 16.48 -3.66 -4.08
CA SER A 35 17.90 -3.65 -3.78
C SER A 35 18.48 -5.01 -4.17
N SER A 36 18.95 -5.06 -5.43
CA SER A 36 20.18 -5.75 -5.83
C SER A 36 20.30 -7.27 -5.56
N SER A 37 19.94 -8.12 -6.53
CA SER A 37 20.85 -9.15 -7.10
C SER A 37 20.19 -10.14 -8.09
N SER A 38 20.81 -10.27 -9.27
CA SER A 38 20.76 -11.35 -10.30
C SER A 38 19.59 -11.45 -11.33
N SER A 39 19.92 -10.95 -12.53
CA SER A 39 19.57 -11.41 -13.89
C SER A 39 18.13 -11.36 -14.45
N THR A 40 17.98 -10.46 -15.44
CA THR A 40 17.10 -10.52 -16.63
C THR A 40 15.61 -10.13 -16.49
N ASN A 41 15.31 -8.82 -16.50
CA ASN A 41 14.44 -8.11 -17.47
C ASN A 41 14.20 -6.66 -16.97
N ASN A 42 14.57 -5.67 -17.78
CA ASN A 42 14.69 -4.25 -17.42
C ASN A 42 13.33 -3.52 -17.42
N ASN A 43 12.54 -3.58 -16.34
CA ASN A 43 11.38 -2.68 -16.16
C ASN A 43 11.28 -1.99 -14.79
N ASN A 44 12.30 -2.09 -13.93
CA ASN A 44 12.35 -1.27 -12.72
C ASN A 44 13.17 0.00 -12.95
N GLN A 45 12.74 0.81 -13.92
CA GLN A 45 13.16 2.20 -13.97
C GLN A 45 12.68 2.88 -12.69
N LEU A 46 13.62 3.22 -11.81
CA LEU A 46 13.41 4.26 -10.82
C LEU A 46 12.90 5.49 -11.59
N ILE A 47 11.61 5.80 -11.45
CA ILE A 47 11.01 6.96 -12.10
C ILE A 47 11.62 8.19 -11.41
N SER A 48 12.73 8.68 -11.95
CA SER A 48 13.25 10.00 -11.63
C SER A 48 12.17 10.98 -12.06
N TYR A 49 11.53 11.64 -11.10
CA TYR A 49 10.52 12.65 -11.35
C TYR A 49 11.21 13.83 -12.03
N ASP A 50 11.21 13.85 -13.36
CA ASP A 50 11.78 14.94 -14.14
C ASP A 50 10.67 16.00 -14.31
N PRO A 51 10.73 17.14 -13.60
CA PRO A 51 9.67 18.15 -13.61
C PRO A 51 9.47 18.83 -14.97
N LYS A 52 10.29 18.47 -15.97
CA LYS A 52 10.20 18.94 -17.37
C LYS A 52 9.36 18.03 -18.28
N LEU A 53 8.99 16.83 -17.81
CA LEU A 53 8.02 15.98 -18.51
C LEU A 53 6.63 16.60 -18.35
N HIS A 54 6.33 17.57 -19.21
CA HIS A 54 4.97 18.06 -19.42
C HIS A 54 4.15 16.91 -20.02
N GLY A 55 3.56 16.10 -19.13
CA GLY A 55 2.54 15.12 -19.47
C GLY A 55 2.89 13.68 -19.26
N SER A 56 2.67 13.22 -18.03
CA SER A 56 2.43 11.81 -17.78
C SER A 56 0.92 11.55 -17.79
N ASP A 57 0.50 10.68 -18.69
CA ASP A 57 -0.80 10.02 -18.60
C ASP A 57 -0.73 8.95 -17.51
N ILE A 58 -1.79 8.79 -16.71
CA ILE A 58 -1.87 7.72 -15.71
C ILE A 58 -2.54 6.52 -16.37
N GLN A 59 -1.82 5.42 -16.54
CA GLN A 59 -2.34 4.21 -17.15
C GLN A 59 -2.48 3.08 -16.13
N PHE A 60 -3.68 2.53 -16.03
CA PHE A 60 -3.97 1.27 -15.36
C PHE A 60 -4.01 0.17 -16.42
N SER A 61 -3.21 -0.89 -16.25
CA SER A 61 -3.19 -2.04 -17.17
C SER A 61 -3.37 -3.32 -16.39
N ASN A 62 -4.38 -4.11 -16.74
CA ASN A 62 -4.64 -5.45 -16.20
C ASN A 62 -4.63 -5.48 -14.67
N VAL A 63 -5.25 -4.49 -14.03
CA VAL A 63 -5.21 -4.37 -12.57
C VAL A 63 -6.18 -5.37 -11.94
N HIS A 64 -5.62 -6.29 -11.16
CA HIS A 64 -6.35 -7.24 -10.32
C HIS A 64 -6.11 -6.91 -8.84
N PHE A 65 -7.19 -6.79 -8.07
CA PHE A 65 -7.10 -6.52 -6.64
C PHE A 65 -8.20 -7.22 -5.85
N GLN A 66 -7.80 -7.80 -4.72
CA GLN A 66 -8.66 -8.53 -3.81
C GLN A 66 -8.22 -8.26 -2.36
N TYR A 67 -9.19 -8.08 -1.45
CA TYR A 67 -8.89 -8.09 -0.02
C TYR A 67 -8.71 -9.54 0.47
N PRO A 68 -7.92 -9.79 1.53
CA PRO A 68 -7.68 -11.15 2.07
C PRO A 68 -8.96 -11.97 2.34
N SER A 69 -10.11 -11.31 2.51
CA SER A 69 -11.44 -11.90 2.66
C SER A 69 -12.03 -12.57 1.38
N SER A 70 -11.22 -12.95 0.39
CA SER A 70 -11.59 -13.68 -0.84
C SER A 70 -12.51 -12.99 -1.86
N ARG A 71 -12.95 -11.76 -1.62
CA ARG A 71 -13.76 -11.02 -2.61
C ARG A 71 -12.86 -10.23 -3.56
N VAL A 72 -12.86 -10.63 -4.84
CA VAL A 72 -12.23 -9.85 -5.92
C VAL A 72 -12.97 -8.51 -6.06
N ILE A 73 -12.22 -7.41 -6.06
CA ILE A 73 -12.75 -6.05 -6.14
C ILE A 73 -12.47 -5.44 -7.52
N LEU A 74 -11.25 -5.62 -8.03
CA LEU A 74 -10.87 -5.23 -9.38
C LEU A 74 -10.45 -6.48 -10.13
N ASP A 75 -11.02 -6.69 -11.31
CA ASP A 75 -10.71 -7.81 -12.19
C ASP A 75 -10.37 -7.27 -13.58
N ASN A 76 -9.10 -7.37 -13.97
CA ASN A 76 -8.58 -6.93 -15.26
C ASN A 76 -8.91 -5.46 -15.61
N LEU A 77 -8.88 -4.55 -14.63
CA LEU A 77 -9.21 -3.15 -14.85
C LEU A 77 -8.11 -2.47 -15.69
N THR A 78 -8.49 -1.95 -16.86
CA THR A 78 -7.57 -1.26 -17.80
C THR A 78 -8.19 0.06 -18.25
N PHE A 79 -7.57 1.19 -17.92
CA PHE A 79 -7.99 2.51 -18.40
C PHE A 79 -6.84 3.52 -18.32
N THR A 80 -6.95 4.61 -19.08
CA THR A 80 -5.96 5.69 -19.11
C THR A 80 -6.61 7.01 -18.70
N VAL A 81 -5.95 7.75 -17.81
CA VAL A 81 -6.28 9.13 -17.46
C VAL A 81 -5.30 10.05 -18.19
N PRO A 82 -5.73 10.68 -19.29
CA PRO A 82 -4.87 11.56 -20.05
C PRO A 82 -4.55 12.84 -19.27
N GLN A 83 -3.37 13.40 -19.51
CA GLN A 83 -2.92 14.63 -18.88
C GLN A 83 -3.91 15.78 -19.11
N GLY A 84 -4.16 16.55 -18.05
CA GLY A 84 -4.97 17.77 -18.12
C GLY A 84 -6.47 17.51 -18.31
N LYS A 85 -6.90 16.25 -18.26
CA LYS A 85 -8.31 15.85 -18.30
C LYS A 85 -8.76 15.39 -16.92
N THR A 86 -10.01 15.71 -16.61
CA THR A 86 -10.69 15.18 -15.42
C THR A 86 -11.49 13.95 -15.82
N VAL A 87 -11.18 12.81 -15.21
CA VAL A 87 -11.92 11.55 -15.40
C VAL A 87 -12.70 11.26 -14.12
N ALA A 88 -13.98 10.89 -14.26
CA ALA A 88 -14.84 10.52 -13.14
C ALA A 88 -15.06 9.01 -13.13
N LEU A 89 -14.82 8.39 -11.98
CA LEU A 89 -15.11 6.97 -11.75
C LEU A 89 -16.48 6.82 -11.09
N VAL A 90 -17.45 6.27 -11.84
CA VAL A 90 -18.85 6.12 -11.41
C VAL A 90 -19.28 4.66 -11.41
N GLY A 91 -20.22 4.30 -10.54
CA GLY A 91 -20.75 2.94 -10.46
C GLY A 91 -21.43 2.63 -9.11
N ALA A 92 -22.13 1.49 -9.06
CA ALA A 92 -22.85 1.02 -7.88
C ALA A 92 -21.94 0.82 -6.64
N SER A 93 -22.52 0.81 -5.44
CA SER A 93 -21.74 0.56 -4.22
C SER A 93 -21.00 -0.78 -4.29
N GLY A 94 -19.73 -0.82 -3.87
CA GLY A 94 -18.91 -2.03 -3.88
C GLY A 94 -18.23 -2.39 -5.21
N CYS A 95 -18.36 -1.58 -6.27
CA CYS A 95 -17.68 -1.83 -7.55
C CYS A 95 -16.19 -1.44 -7.61
N GLY A 96 -15.55 -1.16 -6.47
CA GLY A 96 -14.10 -0.89 -6.41
C GLY A 96 -13.65 0.57 -6.55
N LYS A 97 -14.55 1.56 -6.59
CA LYS A 97 -14.19 2.99 -6.77
C LYS A 97 -13.13 3.50 -5.79
N SER A 98 -13.40 3.35 -4.48
CA SER A 98 -12.47 3.78 -3.43
C SER A 98 -11.20 2.94 -3.39
N THR A 99 -11.23 1.75 -3.97
CA THR A 99 -10.08 0.85 -4.05
C THR A 99 -9.15 1.27 -5.18
N THR A 100 -9.67 1.67 -6.35
CA THR A 100 -8.87 2.22 -7.46
C THR A 100 -8.10 3.48 -7.05
N LEU A 101 -8.66 4.29 -6.14
CA LEU A 101 -8.00 5.49 -5.58
C LEU A 101 -6.89 5.19 -4.56
N ARG A 102 -6.83 3.98 -4.02
CA ARG A 102 -5.86 3.57 -2.99
C ARG A 102 -4.65 2.81 -3.52
N LEU A 103 -4.70 2.38 -4.78
CA LEU A 103 -3.58 1.78 -5.51
C LEU A 103 -2.59 2.87 -5.91
#